data_AF-A0A1G4TSS9-F1
#
_entry.id   AF-A0A1G4TSS9-F1
#
_cell.length_a   1.000
_cell.length_b   1.000
_cell.length_c   1.000
_cell.angle_alpha   90.00
_cell.angle_beta   90.00
_cell.angle_gamma   90.00
#
_symmetry.space_group_name_H-M   'P 1'
#
loop_
_entity.id
_entity.type
_entity.pdbx_description
1 polymer ?
#
loop_
_entity_poly.entity_id
_entity_poly.type
_entity_poly.pdbx_seq_one_letter_code
_entity_poly.pdbx_strand_id
1 'polypeptide(L)'
;MPANTRNAITAIINFAASVMITAWFIEQKFGYVVTPEAILLSNVVACSKWVVMVIAAIILLETNKWVFIRRMSFASLAGSCAMFSVYVFRYIPVSSWEQFTYAIALALLVMTVFFFKAVINTRLSLKWFAAWLVCLVISMVLQVKVVFSLHPGIVTNEVSHFFDSRKKSEIS
;
A
#
# COMPACT_ATOMS: atom_id res chain seq x y z
N MET A 1 17.70 25.00 -11.38
CA MET A 1 16.37 24.79 -10.78
C MET A 1 16.48 24.92 -9.26
N PRO A 2 15.61 25.68 -8.57
CA PRO A 2 15.64 25.78 -7.12
C PRO A 2 15.49 24.41 -6.45
N ALA A 3 16.20 24.17 -5.35
CA ALA A 3 16.21 22.87 -4.66
C ALA A 3 14.79 22.39 -4.26
N ASN A 4 13.93 23.33 -3.87
CA ASN A 4 12.52 23.06 -3.53
C ASN A 4 11.71 22.59 -4.75
N THR A 5 11.88 23.23 -5.91
CA THR A 5 11.20 22.84 -7.15
C THR A 5 11.60 21.44 -7.59
N ARG A 6 12.90 21.12 -7.53
CA ARG A 6 13.40 19.77 -7.84
C ARG A 6 12.80 18.71 -6.90
N ASN A 7 12.74 19.02 -5.60
CA ASN A 7 12.17 18.12 -4.61
C ASN A 7 10.67 17.89 -4.82
N ALA A 8 9.92 18.95 -5.15
CA ALA A 8 8.49 18.87 -5.45
C ALA A 8 8.23 18.01 -6.71
N ILE A 9 8.96 18.25 -7.80
CA ILE A 9 8.82 17.47 -9.04
C ILE A 9 9.15 16.00 -8.80
N THR A 10 10.26 15.72 -8.10
CA THR A 10 10.62 14.34 -7.74
C THR A 10 9.53 13.70 -6.88
N ALA A 11 8.89 14.47 -5.98
CA ALA A 11 7.81 13.96 -5.16
C ALA A 11 6.59 13.57 -5.98
N ILE A 12 6.18 14.43 -6.91
CA ILE A 12 5.05 14.20 -7.83
C ILE A 12 5.30 12.95 -8.66
N ILE A 13 6.49 12.82 -9.27
CA ILE A 13 6.85 11.65 -10.10
C ILE A 13 6.79 10.37 -9.27
N ASN A 14 7.37 10.36 -8.07
CA ASN A 14 7.37 9.18 -7.20
C ASN A 14 5.95 8.78 -6.78
N PHE A 15 5.10 9.74 -6.43
CA PHE A 15 3.70 9.46 -6.07
C PHE A 15 2.91 8.95 -7.28
N ALA A 16 3.04 9.57 -8.44
CA ALA A 16 2.38 9.12 -9.66
C ALA A 16 2.80 7.69 -10.03
N ALA A 17 4.10 7.40 -10.02
CA ALA A 17 4.61 6.05 -10.28
C ALA A 17 4.12 5.03 -9.24
N SER A 18 4.09 5.41 -7.95
CA SER A 18 3.57 4.55 -6.87
C SER A 18 2.09 4.20 -7.09
N VAL A 19 1.25 5.18 -7.48
CA VAL A 19 -0.17 4.94 -7.79
C VAL A 19 -0.32 4.03 -9.01
N MET A 20 0.43 4.28 -10.10
CA MET A 20 0.37 3.43 -11.29
C MET A 20 0.77 1.99 -11.02
N ILE A 21 1.86 1.77 -10.26
CA ILE A 21 2.32 0.43 -9.87
C ILE A 21 1.28 -0.26 -9.00
N THR A 22 0.70 0.46 -8.04
CA THR A 22 -0.31 -0.09 -7.13
C THR A 22 -1.59 -0.47 -7.89
N ALA A 23 -2.06 0.39 -8.81
CA ALA A 23 -3.21 0.12 -9.65
C ALA A 23 -2.98 -1.12 -10.52
N TRP A 24 -1.83 -1.19 -11.20
CA TRP A 24 -1.46 -2.34 -12.02
C TRP A 24 -1.35 -3.62 -11.19
N PHE A 25 -0.79 -3.55 -9.98
CA PHE A 25 -0.70 -4.71 -9.08
C PHE A 25 -2.09 -5.23 -8.67
N ILE A 26 -3.05 -4.33 -8.41
CA ILE A 26 -4.43 -4.71 -8.08
C ILE A 26 -5.13 -5.36 -9.29
N GLU A 27 -4.89 -4.86 -10.51
CA GLU A 27 -5.45 -5.42 -11.74
C GLU A 27 -4.99 -6.85 -12.05
N GLN A 28 -3.82 -7.26 -11.55
CA GLN A 28 -3.31 -8.62 -11.72
C GLN A 28 -4.12 -9.69 -10.95
N LYS A 29 -5.15 -9.28 -10.18
CA LYS A 29 -6.14 -10.16 -9.55
C LYS A 29 -5.49 -11.40 -8.91
N PHE A 30 -4.54 -11.20 -7.99
CA PHE A 30 -3.83 -12.26 -7.27
C PHE A 30 -4.76 -13.11 -6.38
N GLY A 31 -5.66 -13.89 -6.98
CA GLY A 31 -6.63 -14.76 -6.31
C GLY A 31 -7.96 -14.10 -5.90
N TYR A 32 -8.16 -12.81 -6.17
CA TYR A 32 -9.39 -12.08 -5.86
C TYR A 32 -10.20 -11.78 -7.11
N VAL A 33 -11.52 -11.93 -7.03
CA VAL A 33 -12.42 -11.23 -7.96
C VAL A 33 -12.26 -9.74 -7.62
N VAL A 34 -12.02 -8.89 -8.61
CA VAL A 34 -11.85 -7.46 -8.34
C VAL A 34 -12.73 -6.71 -9.32
N THR A 35 -13.79 -6.10 -8.77
CA THR A 35 -14.65 -5.16 -9.50
C THR A 35 -13.89 -3.85 -9.71
N PRO A 36 -14.08 -3.12 -10.83
CA PRO A 36 -13.45 -1.83 -11.06
C PRO A 36 -13.66 -0.82 -9.91
N GLU A 37 -14.81 -0.86 -9.26
CA GLU A 37 -15.15 -0.03 -8.08
C GLU A 37 -14.23 -0.30 -6.89
N ALA A 38 -13.90 -1.56 -6.62
CA ALA A 38 -12.96 -1.95 -5.56
C ALA A 38 -11.53 -1.46 -5.84
N ILE A 39 -11.09 -1.50 -7.11
CA ILE A 39 -9.78 -0.98 -7.54
C ILE A 39 -9.72 0.52 -7.29
N LEU A 40 -10.76 1.25 -7.73
CA LEU A 40 -10.86 2.68 -7.55
C LEU A 40 -10.86 3.06 -6.06
N LEU A 41 -11.69 2.39 -5.26
CA LEU A 41 -11.83 2.69 -3.84
C LEU A 41 -10.55 2.39 -3.05
N SER A 42 -9.85 1.28 -3.37
CA SER A 42 -8.54 0.95 -2.79
C SER A 42 -7.49 2.02 -3.12
N ASN A 43 -7.40 2.44 -4.39
CA ASN A 43 -6.46 3.47 -4.83
C ASN A 43 -6.76 4.83 -4.19
N VAL A 44 -8.05 5.18 -4.03
CA VAL A 44 -8.46 6.40 -3.31
C VAL A 44 -7.99 6.35 -1.86
N VAL A 45 -8.25 5.26 -1.13
CA VAL A 45 -7.83 5.12 0.27
C VAL A 45 -6.30 5.19 0.41
N ALA A 46 -5.56 4.55 -0.50
CA ALA A 46 -4.10 4.61 -0.53
C ALA A 46 -3.59 6.04 -0.80
N CYS A 47 -4.21 6.75 -1.75
CA CYS A 47 -3.85 8.13 -2.08
C CYS A 47 -4.18 9.11 -0.95
N SER A 48 -5.37 9.00 -0.34
CA SER A 48 -5.84 9.89 0.73
C SER A 48 -4.88 9.94 1.92
N LYS A 49 -4.32 8.79 2.33
CA LYS A 49 -3.29 8.74 3.39
C LYS A 49 -2.10 9.66 3.07
N TRP A 50 -1.59 9.60 1.85
CA TRP A 50 -0.43 10.39 1.45
C TRP A 50 -0.78 11.87 1.30
N VAL A 51 -1.96 12.18 0.76
CA VAL A 51 -2.47 13.56 0.65
C VAL A 51 -2.55 14.21 2.03
N VAL A 52 -3.12 13.53 3.04
CA VAL A 52 -3.20 14.04 4.41
C VAL A 52 -1.81 14.34 4.98
N MET A 53 -0.84 13.45 4.76
CA MET A 53 0.53 13.64 5.24
C MET A 53 1.28 14.76 4.51
N VAL A 54 1.03 14.94 3.21
CA VAL A 54 1.61 16.04 2.41
C VAL A 54 1.03 17.38 2.85
N ILE A 55 -0.29 17.47 3.04
CA ILE A 55 -0.96 18.68 3.54
C ILE A 55 -0.41 19.03 4.93
N ALA A 56 -0.36 18.04 5.84
CA ALA A 56 0.21 18.24 7.17
C ALA A 56 1.65 18.75 7.08
N ALA A 57 2.49 18.16 6.22
CA ALA A 57 3.87 18.59 6.03
C ALA A 57 3.98 20.02 5.47
N ILE A 58 3.07 20.44 4.59
CA ILE A 58 3.08 21.81 4.02
C ILE A 58 2.70 22.84 5.08
N ILE A 59 1.73 22.53 5.95
CA ILE A 59 1.18 23.44 6.96
C ILE A 59 2.08 23.51 8.20
N LEU A 60 2.53 22.36 8.72
CA LEU A 60 3.18 22.27 10.02
C LEU A 60 4.72 22.31 9.96
N LEU A 61 5.33 22.12 8.79
CA LEU A 61 6.78 22.20 8.65
C LEU A 61 7.18 23.52 8.00
N GLU A 62 7.89 24.35 8.76
CA GLU A 62 8.45 25.60 8.25
C GLU A 62 9.72 25.34 7.43
N THR A 63 10.57 24.40 7.91
CA THR A 63 11.84 24.04 7.29
C THR A 63 11.84 22.61 6.78
N ASN A 64 12.67 22.31 5.77
CA ASN A 64 12.86 20.97 5.19
C ASN A 64 11.60 20.26 4.64
N LYS A 65 10.44 20.93 4.58
CA LYS A 65 9.16 20.35 4.14
C LYS A 65 9.25 19.62 2.81
N TRP A 66 9.86 20.22 1.80
CA TRP A 66 10.00 19.62 0.47
C TRP A 66 10.98 18.43 0.46
N VAL A 67 12.01 18.46 1.32
CA VAL A 67 12.93 17.32 1.48
C VAL A 67 12.20 16.14 2.13
N PHE A 68 11.37 16.41 3.14
CA PHE A 68 10.55 15.40 3.79
C PHE A 68 9.52 14.81 2.83
N ILE A 69 8.77 15.65 2.11
CA ILE A 69 7.78 15.22 1.11
C ILE A 69 8.44 14.34 0.02
N ARG A 70 9.62 14.72 -0.48
CA ARG A 70 10.36 13.90 -1.45
C ARG A 70 10.78 12.54 -0.89
N ARG A 71 11.24 12.49 0.37
CA ARG A 71 11.64 11.22 1.00
C ARG A 71 10.43 10.34 1.31
N MET A 72 9.31 10.95 1.69
CA MET A 72 8.03 10.28 1.87
C MET A 72 7.52 9.67 0.57
N SER A 73 7.53 10.43 -0.53
CA SER A 73 7.11 9.91 -1.83
C SER A 73 7.99 8.75 -2.29
N PHE A 74 9.31 8.82 -2.02
CA PHE A 74 10.22 7.72 -2.29
C PHE A 74 9.89 6.48 -1.44
N ALA A 75 9.53 6.65 -0.16
CA ALA A 75 9.07 5.55 0.67
C ALA A 75 7.81 4.88 0.08
N SER A 76 6.86 5.67 -0.42
CA SER A 76 5.66 5.16 -1.12
C SER A 76 6.04 4.34 -2.36
N LEU A 77 6.89 4.90 -3.22
CA LEU A 77 7.35 4.22 -4.43
C LEU A 77 8.08 2.92 -4.11
N ALA A 78 9.00 2.94 -3.15
CA ALA A 78 9.72 1.75 -2.70
C ALA A 78 8.78 0.66 -2.18
N GLY A 79 7.73 1.05 -1.44
CA GLY A 79 6.65 0.18 -1.02
C GLY A 79 5.92 -0.47 -2.19
N SER A 80 5.46 0.33 -3.15
CA SER A 80 4.79 -0.18 -4.36
C SER A 80 5.69 -1.12 -5.16
N CYS A 81 6.98 -0.79 -5.30
CA CYS A 81 7.95 -1.67 -5.95
C CYS A 81 8.17 -2.97 -5.18
N ALA A 82 8.17 -2.93 -3.84
CA ALA A 82 8.32 -4.12 -3.02
C ALA A 82 7.16 -5.11 -3.17
N MET A 83 5.98 -4.67 -3.62
CA MET A 83 4.86 -5.58 -3.91
C MET A 83 5.19 -6.57 -5.04
N PHE A 84 6.10 -6.24 -5.97
CA PHE A 84 6.58 -7.17 -7.00
C PHE A 84 7.30 -8.40 -6.42
N SER A 85 7.68 -8.38 -5.13
CA SER A 85 8.18 -9.58 -4.44
C SER A 85 7.19 -10.75 -4.46
N VAL A 86 5.90 -10.51 -4.73
CA VAL A 86 4.91 -11.59 -4.94
C VAL A 86 5.34 -12.56 -6.04
N TYR A 87 6.02 -12.08 -7.10
CA TYR A 87 6.51 -12.94 -8.17
C TYR A 87 7.66 -13.82 -7.72
N VAL A 88 8.44 -13.39 -6.72
CA VAL A 88 9.47 -14.20 -6.07
C VAL A 88 8.82 -15.20 -5.11
N PHE A 89 7.81 -14.77 -4.34
CA PHE A 89 7.10 -15.65 -3.41
C PHE A 89 6.27 -16.74 -4.11
N ARG A 90 5.94 -16.59 -5.40
CA ARG A 90 5.32 -17.66 -6.20
C ARG A 90 6.16 -18.93 -6.32
N TYR A 91 7.48 -18.84 -6.12
CA TYR A 91 8.37 -20.00 -6.11
C TYR A 91 8.42 -20.73 -4.76
N ILE A 92 7.75 -20.20 -3.73
CA ILE A 92 7.67 -20.83 -2.41
C ILE A 92 6.42 -21.73 -2.40
N PRO A 93 6.54 -23.00 -1.96
CA PRO A 93 5.43 -23.96 -1.91
C PRO A 93 4.49 -23.70 -0.73
N VAL A 94 3.87 -22.53 -0.72
CA VAL A 94 2.83 -22.08 0.23
C VAL A 94 1.59 -21.66 -0.54
N SER A 95 0.46 -21.47 0.14
CA SER A 95 -0.80 -21.11 -0.53
C SER A 95 -0.69 -19.75 -1.23
N SER A 96 -1.43 -19.55 -2.32
CA SER A 96 -1.41 -18.27 -3.06
C SER A 96 -1.80 -17.06 -2.19
N TRP A 97 -2.63 -17.29 -1.18
CA TRP A 97 -3.01 -16.28 -0.18
C TRP A 97 -1.83 -15.88 0.72
N GLU A 98 -1.03 -16.85 1.18
CA GLU A 98 0.18 -16.59 1.97
C GLU A 98 1.23 -15.87 1.14
N GLN A 99 1.44 -16.27 -0.12
CA GLN A 99 2.39 -15.61 -1.03
C GLN A 99 2.05 -14.12 -1.22
N PHE A 100 0.77 -13.80 -1.40
CA PHE A 100 0.28 -12.43 -1.47
C PHE A 100 0.51 -11.68 -0.15
N THR A 101 0.15 -12.30 0.97
CA THR A 101 0.29 -11.71 2.30
C THR A 101 1.75 -11.38 2.62
N TYR A 102 2.70 -12.25 2.27
CA TYR A 102 4.13 -11.99 2.44
C TYR A 102 4.62 -10.82 1.59
N ALA A 103 4.14 -10.68 0.36
CA ALA A 103 4.48 -9.53 -0.50
C ALA A 103 3.97 -8.21 0.09
N ILE A 104 2.74 -8.19 0.59
CA ILE A 104 2.16 -7.01 1.26
C ILE A 104 2.90 -6.70 2.56
N ALA A 105 3.21 -7.71 3.38
CA ALA A 105 3.96 -7.53 4.61
C ALA A 105 5.36 -6.94 4.35
N LEU A 106 6.06 -7.45 3.32
CA LEU A 106 7.35 -6.91 2.91
C LEU A 106 7.22 -5.45 2.43
N ALA A 107 6.20 -5.15 1.62
CA ALA A 107 5.95 -3.79 1.15
C ALA A 107 5.70 -2.81 2.31
N LEU A 108 4.89 -3.20 3.30
CA LEU A 108 4.65 -2.41 4.50
C LEU A 108 5.91 -2.20 5.33
N LEU A 109 6.75 -3.25 5.47
CA LEU A 109 8.03 -3.17 6.17
C LEU A 109 9.00 -2.20 5.48
N VAL A 110 9.14 -2.32 4.15
CA VAL A 110 9.96 -1.42 3.33
C VAL A 110 9.49 0.03 3.50
N MET A 111 8.19 0.29 3.36
CA MET A 111 7.62 1.64 3.56
C MET A 111 7.93 2.18 4.96
N THR A 112 7.76 1.36 5.99
CA THR A 112 7.98 1.76 7.39
C THR A 112 9.43 2.15 7.63
N VAL A 113 10.38 1.35 7.13
CA VAL A 113 11.82 1.63 7.25
C VAL A 113 12.19 2.94 6.51
N PHE A 114 11.71 3.11 5.28
CA PHE A 114 12.02 4.31 4.50
C PHE A 114 11.36 5.56 5.08
N PHE A 115 10.14 5.45 5.61
CA PHE A 115 9.46 6.57 6.27
C PHE A 115 10.15 6.94 7.58
N PHE A 116 10.58 5.98 8.39
CA PHE A 116 11.40 6.22 9.57
C PHE A 116 12.71 6.95 9.20
N LYS A 117 13.42 6.45 8.18
CA LYS A 117 14.61 7.12 7.64
C LYS A 117 14.29 8.53 7.13
N ALA A 118 13.09 8.78 6.59
CA ALA A 118 12.69 10.12 6.15
C ALA A 118 12.59 11.09 7.34
N VAL A 119 11.95 10.67 8.44
CA VAL A 119 11.80 11.47 9.67
C VAL A 119 13.16 11.79 10.28
N ILE A 120 14.01 10.79 10.48
CA ILE A 120 15.35 10.98 11.07
C ILE A 120 16.24 11.87 10.20
N ASN A 121 16.30 11.61 8.89
CA ASN A 121 17.16 12.39 7.98
C ASN A 121 16.70 13.84 7.79
N THR A 122 15.44 14.16 8.11
CA THR A 122 14.92 15.53 8.07
C THR A 122 14.89 16.19 9.44
N ARG A 123 15.45 15.53 10.46
CA ARG A 123 15.50 15.99 11.86
C ARG A 123 14.12 16.33 12.43
N LEU A 124 13.09 15.62 11.97
CA LEU A 124 11.73 15.77 12.48
C LEU A 124 11.54 14.95 13.76
N SER A 125 10.63 15.42 14.61
CA SER A 125 10.23 14.68 15.81
C SER A 125 9.64 13.31 15.44
N LEU A 126 9.89 12.30 16.27
CA LEU A 126 9.27 10.96 16.17
C LEU A 126 7.73 10.99 16.20
N LYS A 127 7.13 12.10 16.66
CA LYS A 127 5.68 12.33 16.56
C LYS A 127 5.16 12.22 15.12
N TRP A 128 5.95 12.63 14.12
CA TRP A 128 5.60 12.47 12.71
C TRP A 128 5.56 11.02 12.26
N PHE A 129 6.46 10.20 12.80
CA PHE A 129 6.47 8.76 12.57
C PHE A 129 5.24 8.10 13.19
N ALA A 130 4.92 8.46 14.44
CA ALA A 130 3.73 7.95 15.13
C ALA A 130 2.43 8.36 14.41
N ALA A 131 2.30 9.63 13.98
CA ALA A 131 1.14 10.11 13.23
C ALA A 131 0.98 9.34 11.90
N TRP A 132 2.08 9.09 11.20
CA TRP A 132 2.04 8.28 9.98
C TRP A 132 1.64 6.82 10.25
N LEU A 133 2.12 6.21 11.34
CA LEU A 133 1.71 4.85 11.73
C LEU A 133 0.21 4.78 12.02
N VAL A 134 -0.35 5.75 12.74
CA VAL A 134 -1.80 5.83 12.98
C VAL A 134 -2.56 5.95 11.66
N CYS A 135 -2.10 6.82 10.76
CA CYS A 135 -2.69 6.97 9.43
C CYS A 135 -2.58 5.68 8.59
N LEU A 136 -1.46 4.95 8.71
CA LEU A 136 -1.25 3.66 8.07
C LEU A 136 -2.24 2.60 8.58
N VAL A 137 -2.43 2.49 9.90
CA VAL A 137 -3.38 1.54 10.50
C VAL A 137 -4.80 1.83 10.04
N ILE A 138 -5.24 3.09 10.07
CA ILE A 138 -6.57 3.50 9.60
C ILE A 138 -6.73 3.15 8.11
N SER A 139 -5.73 3.48 7.28
CA SER A 139 -5.75 3.17 5.85
C SER A 139 -5.81 1.66 5.59
N MET A 140 -5.09 0.85 6.37
CA MET A 140 -5.14 -0.61 6.26
C MET A 140 -6.52 -1.16 6.64
N VAL A 141 -7.11 -0.69 7.74
CA VAL A 141 -8.47 -1.09 8.15
C VAL A 141 -9.49 -0.72 7.06
N LEU A 142 -9.36 0.47 6.46
CA LEU A 142 -10.22 0.90 5.35
C LEU A 142 -10.01 0.03 4.11
N GLN A 143 -8.77 -0.26 3.70
CA GLN A 143 -8.49 -1.12 2.55
C GLN A 143 -9.06 -2.53 2.75
N VAL A 144 -8.86 -3.10 3.95
CA VAL A 144 -9.40 -4.41 4.31
C VAL A 144 -10.93 -4.39 4.29
N LYS A 145 -11.56 -3.37 4.87
CA LYS A 145 -13.02 -3.20 4.81
C LYS A 145 -13.52 -3.05 3.38
N VAL A 146 -12.84 -2.29 2.52
CA VAL A 146 -13.20 -2.14 1.11
C VAL A 146 -13.15 -3.49 0.40
N VAL A 147 -12.07 -4.25 0.58
CA VAL A 147 -11.92 -5.60 0.00
C VAL A 147 -13.05 -6.52 0.47
N PHE A 148 -13.39 -6.52 1.76
CA PHE A 148 -14.44 -7.38 2.31
C PHE A 148 -15.87 -6.90 2.05
N SER A 149 -16.13 -5.58 2.00
CA SER A 149 -17.46 -5.02 1.76
C SER A 149 -17.90 -5.21 0.31
N LEU A 150 -16.95 -5.31 -0.62
CA LEU A 150 -17.19 -5.69 -2.02
C LEU A 150 -17.18 -7.21 -2.26
N HIS A 151 -16.89 -8.02 -1.22
CA HIS A 151 -16.93 -9.49 -1.28
C HIS A 151 -17.68 -10.10 -0.09
N PRO A 152 -19.01 -9.89 0.01
CA PRO A 152 -19.81 -10.47 1.10
C PRO A 152 -19.67 -12.01 1.20
N GLY A 153 -19.41 -12.71 0.09
CA GLY A 153 -19.22 -14.17 0.05
C GLY A 153 -17.98 -14.70 0.81
N ILE A 154 -17.00 -13.85 1.13
CA ILE A 154 -15.85 -14.24 1.97
C ILE A 154 -16.20 -14.16 3.47
N VAL A 155 -17.16 -13.29 3.83
CA VAL A 155 -17.63 -13.11 5.22
C VAL A 155 -18.74 -14.11 5.56
N THR A 156 -19.54 -14.51 4.58
CA THR A 156 -20.64 -15.47 4.76
C THR A 156 -20.22 -16.86 4.31
N ASN A 157 -19.48 -17.63 5.11
CA ASN A 157 -19.40 -19.12 5.09
C ASN A 157 -19.43 -19.87 3.72
N GLU A 158 -19.09 -19.26 2.59
CA GLU A 158 -19.08 -19.92 1.28
C GLU A 158 -17.68 -20.44 0.94
N VAL A 159 -16.65 -20.03 1.69
CA VAL A 159 -15.31 -20.61 1.60
C VAL A 159 -15.37 -22.11 1.95
N SER A 160 -16.22 -22.54 2.89
CA SER A 160 -16.43 -23.97 3.13
C SER A 160 -17.12 -24.66 1.94
N HIS A 161 -18.07 -24.02 1.27
CA HIS A 161 -18.76 -24.61 0.11
C HIS A 161 -17.87 -24.69 -1.15
N PHE A 162 -16.97 -23.73 -1.35
CA PHE A 162 -16.05 -23.72 -2.48
C PHE A 162 -14.92 -24.77 -2.33
N PHE A 163 -14.45 -25.00 -1.10
CA PHE A 163 -13.51 -26.09 -0.80
C PHE A 163 -14.19 -27.47 -0.83
N ASP A 164 -15.45 -27.58 -0.40
CA ASP A 164 -16.18 -28.86 -0.39
C ASP A 164 -16.61 -29.29 -1.82
N SER A 165 -16.95 -28.35 -2.70
CA SER A 165 -17.25 -28.65 -4.12
C SER A 165 -16.02 -29.15 -4.90
N ARG A 166 -14.81 -28.64 -4.64
CA ARG A 166 -13.58 -29.19 -5.26
C ARG A 166 -13.22 -30.57 -4.72
N LYS A 167 -13.50 -30.84 -3.44
CA LYS A 167 -13.26 -32.16 -2.86
C LYS A 167 -14.24 -33.22 -3.41
N LYS A 168 -15.47 -32.81 -3.78
CA LYS A 168 -16.44 -33.70 -4.44
C LYS A 168 -16.13 -33.98 -5.91
N SER A 169 -15.46 -33.08 -6.64
CA SER A 169 -15.15 -33.30 -8.07
C SER A 169 -13.91 -34.15 -8.31
N GLU A 170 -13.06 -34.39 -7.31
CA GLU A 170 -11.89 -35.28 -7.42
C GLU A 170 -12.20 -36.75 -7.06
N ILE A 171 -13.45 -37.06 -6.67
CA ILE A 171 -13.89 -38.41 -6.24
C ILE A 171 -14.94 -39.00 -7.22
N SER A 172 -15.18 -38.37 -8.38
CA SER A 172 -16.06 -38.90 -9.44
C SER A 172 -15.29 -39.34 -10.67
#